data_AF-K8E4P1-F1
#
_entry.id   AF-K8E4P1-F1
#
_cell.length_a   1.000
_cell.length_b   1.000
_cell.length_c   1.000
_cell.angle_alpha   90.00
_cell.angle_beta   90.00
_cell.angle_gamma   90.00
#
_symmetry.space_group_name_H-M   'P 1'
#
loop_
_entity.id
_entity.type
_entity.pdbx_description
1 polymer ?
#
loop_
_entity_poly.entity_id
_entity_poly.type
_entity_poly.pdbx_seq_one_letter_code
_entity_poly.pdbx_strand_id
1 'polypeptide(L)' 'MYYLYANLIGEWTCLNLDPNARIDGIHPDLWLKQHPDFLFDTPFVEIFYASVHYQIHPSQIQTFKMSTNK' A
#
# COMPACT_ATOMS: atom_id res chain seq x y z
N MET A 1 13.15 -7.33 -0.20
CA MET A 1 12.41 -6.10 0.15
C MET A 1 11.04 -6.18 -0.52
N TYR A 2 9.96 -5.88 0.20
CA TYR A 2 8.63 -5.77 -0.39
C TYR A 2 8.35 -4.30 -0.71
N TYR A 3 7.77 -4.05 -1.86
CA TYR A 3 7.23 -2.77 -2.26
C TYR A 3 5.72 -2.90 -2.35
N LEU A 4 5.02 -1.90 -1.87
CA LEU A 4 3.58 -1.80 -1.82
C LEU A 4 3.20 -0.60 -2.70
N TYR A 5 2.47 -0.92 -3.75
CA TYR A 5 1.92 0.02 -4.70
C TYR A 5 0.43 0.16 -4.47
N ALA A 6 -0.06 1.39 -4.55
CA ALA A 6 -1.48 1.70 -4.54
C ALA A 6 -1.86 2.42 -5.82
N ASN A 7 -3.00 2.08 -6.42
CA ASN A 7 -3.55 2.84 -7.55
C ASN A 7 -4.26 4.09 -7.01
N LEU A 8 -3.59 5.23 -7.11
CA LEU A 8 -4.12 6.53 -6.70
C LEU A 8 -4.65 7.25 -7.94
N ILE A 9 -5.96 7.14 -8.18
CA ILE A 9 -6.65 7.82 -9.29
C ILE A 9 -6.05 7.44 -10.67
N GLY A 10 -5.77 6.15 -10.88
CA GLY A 10 -5.21 5.63 -12.13
C GLY A 10 -3.69 5.44 -12.11
N GLU A 11 -2.97 6.05 -11.17
CA GLU A 11 -1.52 6.00 -11.10
C GLU A 11 -1.01 5.02 -10.02
N TRP A 12 -0.22 4.02 -10.42
CA TRP A 12 0.39 3.06 -9.48
C TRP A 12 1.58 3.69 -8.75
N THR A 13 1.37 4.02 -7.48
CA THR A 13 2.31 4.78 -6.66
C THR A 13 2.95 3.89 -5.60
N CYS A 14 4.28 3.86 -5.55
CA CYS A 14 5.02 3.11 -4.53
C CYS A 14 5.00 3.85 -3.19
N LEU A 15 4.24 3.36 -2.21
CA LEU A 15 4.07 4.05 -0.93
C LEU A 15 5.30 3.96 -0.04
N ASN A 16 6.08 2.87 -0.09
CA ASN A 16 7.24 2.67 0.80
C ASN A 16 8.38 3.66 0.57
N LEU A 17 8.38 4.39 -0.55
CA LEU A 17 9.42 5.38 -0.84
C LEU A 17 9.16 6.72 -0.15
N ASP A 18 7.93 6.98 0.29
CA ASP A 18 7.57 8.18 1.04
C ASP A 18 7.49 7.84 2.55
N PRO A 19 8.39 8.39 3.39
CA PRO A 19 8.40 8.12 4.84
C PRO A 19 7.14 8.64 5.56
N ASN A 20 6.39 9.54 4.94
CA ASN A 20 5.14 10.08 5.48
C ASN A 20 3.90 9.30 5.01
N ALA A 21 4.03 8.40 4.03
CA ALA A 21 2.90 7.62 3.56
C ALA A 21 2.31 6.76 4.68
N ARG A 22 0.98 6.67 4.75
CA ARG A 22 0.27 5.83 5.72
C ARG A 22 -0.86 5.05 5.02
N ILE A 23 -1.10 3.85 5.50
CA ILE A 23 -2.30 3.06 5.19
C ILE A 23 -3.00 2.82 6.53
N ASP A 24 -4.24 3.26 6.66
CA ASP A 24 -5.03 3.22 7.91
C ASP A 24 -4.24 3.77 9.12
N GLY A 25 -3.48 4.84 8.90
CA GLY A 25 -2.70 5.53 9.94
C GLY A 25 -1.33 4.91 10.26
N ILE A 26 -0.94 3.79 9.66
CA ILE A 26 0.35 3.14 9.90
C ILE A 26 1.25 3.11 8.66
N HIS A 27 2.56 2.96 8.86
CA HIS A 27 3.53 2.92 7.75
C HIS A 27 3.31 1.69 6.84
N PRO A 28 3.45 1.81 5.49
CA PRO A 28 3.19 0.73 4.54
C PRO A 28 3.95 -0.59 4.83
N ASP A 29 5.21 -0.51 5.28
CA ASP A 29 5.99 -1.70 5.65
C ASP A 29 5.39 -2.48 6.83
N LEU A 30 4.79 -1.77 7.78
CA LEU A 30 4.16 -2.39 8.95
C LEU A 30 2.78 -2.93 8.57
N TRP A 31 2.02 -2.17 7.79
CA TRP A 31 0.71 -2.58 7.30
C TRP A 31 0.78 -3.91 6.56
N LEU A 32 1.77 -4.08 5.65
CA LEU A 32 1.98 -5.31 4.91
C LEU A 32 2.27 -6.53 5.80
N LYS A 33 2.98 -6.35 6.92
CA LYS A 33 3.28 -7.45 7.85
C LYS A 33 2.05 -7.90 8.64
N GLN A 34 1.13 -6.98 8.91
CA GLN A 34 -0.08 -7.23 9.68
C GLN A 34 -1.22 -7.80 8.83
N HIS A 35 -1.22 -7.50 7.53
CA HIS A 35 -2.33 -7.77 6.61
C HIS A 35 -1.89 -8.58 5.38
N PRO A 36 -1.26 -9.77 5.54
CA PRO A 36 -0.78 -10.56 4.40
C PRO A 36 -1.90 -11.09 3.49
N ASP A 37 -3.11 -11.27 4.02
CA ASP A 37 -4.24 -11.96 3.36
C ASP A 37 -5.46 -11.05 3.10
N PHE A 38 -5.35 -9.75 3.35
CA PHE A 38 -6.48 -8.84 3.59
C PHE A 38 -7.08 -8.14 2.37
N LEU A 39 -6.75 -8.59 1.16
CA LEU A 39 -7.16 -7.89 -0.07
C LEU A 39 -8.69 -7.90 -0.34
N PHE A 40 -9.50 -8.58 0.46
CA PHE A 40 -10.93 -8.76 0.17
C PHE A 40 -11.91 -8.55 1.35
N ASP A 41 -11.43 -8.33 2.58
CA ASP A 41 -12.31 -8.30 3.77
C ASP A 41 -12.85 -6.90 4.11
N THR A 42 -12.20 -5.84 3.62
CA THR A 42 -12.63 -4.46 3.85
C THR A 42 -13.12 -3.79 2.56
N PRO A 43 -14.19 -2.97 2.63
CA PRO A 43 -14.72 -2.30 1.43
C PRO A 43 -13.78 -1.21 0.90
N PHE A 44 -12.89 -0.68 1.75
CA PHE A 44 -11.88 0.31 1.39
C PHE A 44 -10.74 0.28 2.42
N VAL A 45 -9.65 0.95 2.05
CA VAL A 45 -8.56 1.37 2.94
C VAL A 45 -8.32 2.87 2.78
N GLU A 46 -7.87 3.53 3.85
CA GLU A 46 -7.45 4.92 3.78
C GLU A 46 -5.95 5.01 3.50
N ILE A 47 -5.56 5.81 2.51
CA ILE A 47 -4.15 6.07 2.19
C ILE A 47 -3.87 7.55 2.34
N PHE A 48 -2.89 7.90 3.16
CA PHE A 48 -2.31 9.23 3.20
C PHE A 48 -1.02 9.24 2.37
N TYR A 49 -0.98 10.05 1.32
CA TYR A 49 0.18 10.20 0.45
C TYR A 49 0.27 11.62 -0.10
N ALA A 50 1.47 12.21 -0.13
CA ALA A 50 1.69 13.58 -0.64
C ALA A 50 0.71 14.63 -0.07
N SER A 51 0.44 14.57 1.24
CA SER A 51 -0.53 15.44 1.94
C SER A 51 -1.99 15.34 1.50
N VAL A 52 -2.35 14.24 0.82
CA VAL A 52 -3.72 13.95 0.36
C VAL A 52 -4.20 12.62 0.97
N HIS A 53 -5.46 12.59 1.39
CA HIS A 53 -6.14 11.36 1.79
C HIS A 53 -6.88 10.76 0.60
N TYR A 54 -6.61 9.50 0.31
CA TYR A 54 -7.28 8.69 -0.68
C TYR A 54 -8.06 7.58 0.03
N GLN A 55 -9.17 7.18 -0.56
CA GLN A 55 -9.87 5.94 -0.20
C GLN A 55 -9.90 5.07 -1.45
N ILE A 56 -9.35 3.87 -1.34
CA ILE A 56 -9.28 2.92 -2.45
C ILE A 56 -9.80 1.56 -2.01
N HIS A 57 -10.33 0.78 -2.96
CA HIS A 57 -10.65 -0.61 -2.68
C HIS A 57 -9.35 -1.41 -2.49
N PRO A 58 -9.24 -2.38 -1.57
CA PRO A 58 -7.98 -3.09 -1.33
C PRO A 58 -7.43 -3.83 -2.58
N SER A 59 -8.29 -4.21 -3.53
CA SER A 59 -7.84 -4.76 -4.83
C SER A 59 -7.01 -3.79 -5.68
N GLN A 60 -6.99 -2.51 -5.33
CA GLN A 60 -6.16 -1.47 -5.93
C GLN A 60 -4.78 -1.38 -5.24
N ILE A 61 -4.42 -2.34 -4.39
CA ILE A 61 -3.09 -2.52 -3.84
C ILE A 61 -2.39 -3.67 -4.55
N GLN A 62 -1.11 -3.47 -4.86
CA GLN A 62 -0.22 -4.51 -5.35
C GLN A 62 1.03 -4.57 -4.49
N THR A 63 1.53 -5.79 -4.25
CA THR A 63 2.78 -5.99 -3.54
C THR A 63 3.79 -6.65 -4.47
N PHE A 64 5.01 -6.13 -4.48
CA PHE A 64 6.11 -6.61 -5.31
C PHE A 64 7.28 -7.01 -4.41
N LYS A 65 7.74 -8.25 -4.54
CA LYS A 65 8.93 -8.74 -3.83
C LYS A 65 10.08 -8.85 -4.82
N MET A 66 11.13 -8.06 -4.61
CA MET A 66 12.40 -8.28 -5.31
C MET A 66 12.97 -9.64 -4.87
N SER A 67 13.00 -10.62 -5.76
CA SER A 67 13.81 -11.82 -5.59
C SER A 67 15.20 -11.57 -6.16
N THR A 68 16.24 -11.75 -5.35
CA THR A 68 17.58 -11.93 -5.91
C THR A 68 17.59 -13.29 -6.60
N ASN A 69 17.65 -13.28 -7.94
CA ASN A 69 17.93 -14.50 -8.70
C ASN A 69 19.22 -15.13 -8.12
N LYS A 70 19.09 -16.36 -7.63
CA LYS A 70 20.22 -17.21 -7.29
C LYS A 70 20.67 -17.98 -8.53
#